data_AF-I9NND5-F1
#
_entry.id   AF-I9NND5-F1
#
_cell.length_a   1.000
_cell.length_b   1.000
_cell.length_c   1.000
_cell.angle_alpha   90.00
_cell.angle_beta   90.00
_cell.angle_gamma   90.00
#
_symmetry.space_group_name_H-M   'P 1'
#
loop_
_entity.id
_entity.type
_entity.pdbx_description
1 polymer ?
#
loop_
_entity_poly.entity_id
_entity_poly.type
_entity_poly.pdbx_seq_one_letter_code
_entity_poly.pdbx_strand_id
1 'polypeptide(L)'
;MEIVLDTWNFLILREAYFGVRRFDKFQQRLGIPRQTLSSRLTALVANEILSTGKRPNEPGQQYFLTVRGKDLFPTMLSLMEFGDKWLAGPNEPPLQLIHKSCGCNCHPITVCGECLEPFTAREVAPRDGPGAGYAPIENRPTSRRSSDPTLLERVRPCSVARTLGIIGDRWSFLILREGWNGVRRFEEMRENLGIATNILSDRLARLVQAEVFRKVPYNSGERFEYRFTEMGLDLYKPMLVMM
;
A
#
# COMPACT_ATOMS: atom_id res chain seq x y z
N MET A 1 0.76 6.58 -7.99
CA MET A 1 0.20 5.54 -7.12
C MET A 1 0.59 4.12 -7.56
N GLU A 2 0.37 3.74 -8.84
CA GLU A 2 0.68 2.36 -9.32
C GLU A 2 2.14 1.91 -9.10
N ILE A 3 3.10 2.83 -9.07
CA ILE A 3 4.52 2.50 -8.82
C ILE A 3 4.78 2.03 -7.39
N VAL A 4 4.11 2.60 -6.39
CA VAL A 4 4.33 2.25 -4.98
C VAL A 4 3.58 0.96 -4.62
N LEU A 5 2.44 0.72 -5.28
CA LEU A 5 1.63 -0.48 -5.10
C LEU A 5 2.20 -1.71 -5.84
N ASP A 6 3.17 -1.51 -6.74
CA ASP A 6 3.96 -2.62 -7.29
C ASP A 6 4.87 -3.19 -6.21
N THR A 7 4.61 -4.45 -5.88
CA THR A 7 5.37 -5.27 -4.94
C THR A 7 6.89 -5.15 -5.05
N TRP A 8 7.45 -5.21 -6.27
CA TRP A 8 8.90 -5.20 -6.44
C TRP A 8 9.48 -3.81 -6.23
N ASN A 9 8.84 -2.76 -6.75
CA ASN A 9 9.23 -1.39 -6.47
C ASN A 9 9.25 -1.13 -4.97
N PHE A 10 8.23 -1.61 -4.26
CA PHE A 10 8.15 -1.48 -2.82
C PHE A 10 9.35 -2.15 -2.11
N LEU A 11 9.63 -3.42 -2.42
CA LEU A 11 10.75 -4.14 -1.83
C LEU A 11 12.11 -3.50 -2.16
N ILE A 12 12.28 -2.97 -3.38
CA ILE A 12 13.46 -2.20 -3.77
C ILE A 12 13.59 -0.93 -2.92
N LEU A 13 12.51 -0.17 -2.75
CA LEU A 13 12.51 1.04 -1.92
C LEU A 13 12.83 0.73 -0.47
N ARG A 14 12.28 -0.36 0.09
CA ARG A 14 12.62 -0.84 1.44
C ARG A 14 14.13 -1.02 1.61
N GLU A 15 14.75 -1.77 0.71
CA GLU A 15 16.19 -2.00 0.75
C GLU A 15 16.98 -0.68 0.57
N ALA A 16 16.48 0.23 -0.27
CA ALA A 16 17.09 1.53 -0.47
C ALA A 16 17.06 2.40 0.80
N TYR A 17 15.95 2.43 1.54
CA TYR A 17 15.86 3.11 2.83
C TYR A 17 16.84 2.53 3.86
N PHE A 18 17.07 1.21 3.81
CA PHE A 18 18.06 0.54 4.66
C PHE A 18 19.49 0.59 4.09
N GLY A 19 19.73 1.45 3.10
CA GLY A 19 21.06 1.82 2.64
C GLY A 19 21.62 0.95 1.51
N VAL A 20 20.83 0.03 0.94
CA VAL A 20 21.23 -0.70 -0.26
C VAL A 20 21.18 0.26 -1.45
N ARG A 21 22.27 0.31 -2.21
CA ARG A 21 22.42 1.27 -3.32
C ARG A 21 22.90 0.63 -4.61
N ARG A 22 23.32 -0.64 -4.57
CA ARG A 22 23.92 -1.30 -5.73
C ARG A 22 23.02 -2.40 -6.27
N PHE A 23 23.04 -2.53 -7.59
CA PHE A 23 22.24 -3.50 -8.33
C PHE A 23 22.44 -4.93 -7.82
N ASP A 24 23.69 -5.37 -7.68
CA ASP A 24 24.06 -6.71 -7.21
C ASP A 24 23.54 -6.99 -5.79
N LYS A 25 23.57 -5.97 -4.92
CA LYS A 25 23.07 -6.08 -3.55
C LYS A 25 21.54 -6.13 -3.48
N PHE A 26 20.83 -5.38 -4.31
CA PHE A 26 19.38 -5.55 -4.44
C PHE A 26 19.05 -6.96 -4.92
N GLN A 27 19.72 -7.43 -5.97
CA GLN A 27 19.50 -8.76 -6.53
C GLN A 27 19.73 -9.86 -5.49
N GLN A 28 20.85 -9.79 -4.75
CA GLN A 28 21.20 -10.75 -3.72
C GLN A 28 20.19 -10.78 -2.56
N ARG A 29 19.77 -9.61 -2.07
CA ARG A 29 18.88 -9.53 -0.90
C ARG A 29 17.43 -9.90 -1.21
N LEU A 30 16.97 -9.56 -2.41
CA LEU A 30 15.58 -9.75 -2.81
C LEU A 30 15.37 -11.02 -3.64
N GLY A 31 16.41 -11.73 -4.08
CA GLY A 31 16.24 -12.86 -5.01
C GLY A 31 15.52 -12.49 -6.31
N ILE A 32 15.43 -11.20 -6.63
CA ILE A 32 14.66 -10.67 -7.74
C ILE A 32 15.34 -11.02 -9.07
N PRO A 33 14.60 -11.49 -10.09
CA PRO A 33 15.19 -11.74 -11.41
C PRO A 33 15.84 -10.47 -11.98
N ARG A 34 17.02 -10.61 -12.60
CA ARG A 34 17.83 -9.48 -13.09
C ARG A 34 17.05 -8.56 -14.02
N GLN A 35 16.27 -9.11 -14.95
CA GLN A 35 15.47 -8.35 -15.90
C GLN A 35 14.36 -7.55 -15.18
N THR A 36 13.70 -8.16 -14.19
CA THR A 36 12.69 -7.50 -13.37
C THR A 36 13.30 -6.36 -12.57
N LEU A 37 14.44 -6.58 -11.90
CA LEU A 37 15.14 -5.54 -11.15
C LEU A 37 15.56 -4.37 -12.04
N SER A 38 16.10 -4.66 -13.23
CA SER A 38 16.48 -3.63 -14.20
C SER A 38 15.28 -2.76 -14.59
N SER A 39 14.18 -3.40 -15.03
CA SER A 39 12.95 -2.68 -15.41
C SER A 39 12.39 -1.83 -14.27
N ARG A 40 12.40 -2.34 -13.03
CA ARG A 40 11.88 -1.63 -11.85
C ARG A 40 12.76 -0.45 -11.46
N LEU A 41 14.08 -0.62 -11.41
CA LEU A 41 15.01 0.48 -11.13
C LEU A 41 14.93 1.57 -12.20
N THR A 42 14.81 1.20 -13.49
CA THR A 42 14.58 2.18 -14.58
C THR A 42 13.29 2.96 -14.36
N ALA A 43 12.19 2.29 -14.00
CA ALA A 43 10.92 2.96 -13.72
C ALA A 43 11.02 3.91 -12.51
N LEU A 44 11.67 3.48 -11.43
CA LEU A 44 11.88 4.31 -10.24
C LEU A 44 12.75 5.54 -10.54
N VAL A 45 13.74 5.40 -11.42
CA VAL A 45 14.58 6.54 -11.87
C VAL A 45 13.78 7.48 -12.77
N ALA A 46 13.03 6.95 -13.73
CA ALA A 46 12.23 7.75 -14.66
C ALA A 46 11.12 8.55 -13.94
N ASN A 47 10.68 8.10 -12.77
CA ASN A 47 9.70 8.79 -11.94
C ASN A 47 10.32 9.64 -10.84
N GLU A 48 11.64 9.88 -10.90
CA GLU A 48 12.38 10.71 -9.94
C GLU A 48 12.23 10.23 -8.50
N ILE A 49 12.01 8.93 -8.28
CA ILE A 49 12.01 8.32 -6.95
C ILE A 49 13.45 7.95 -6.55
N LEU A 50 14.20 7.42 -7.52
CA LEU A 50 15.63 7.19 -7.39
C LEU A 50 16.38 8.07 -8.39
N SER A 51 17.60 8.45 -8.04
CA SER A 51 18.58 8.98 -8.98
C SER A 51 19.77 8.03 -9.07
N THR A 52 20.48 8.05 -10.20
CA THR A 52 21.71 7.27 -10.34
C THR A 52 22.93 8.14 -10.10
N GLY A 53 23.97 7.58 -9.48
CA GLY A 53 25.24 8.27 -9.26
C GLY A 53 26.38 7.30 -8.95
N LYS A 54 27.48 7.86 -8.44
CA LYS A 54 28.65 7.11 -7.95
C LYS A 54 29.08 7.71 -6.62
N ARG A 55 29.56 6.88 -5.70
CA ARG A 55 30.30 7.35 -4.52
C ARG A 55 31.80 7.32 -4.78
N PRO A 56 32.57 8.29 -4.27
CA PRO A 56 34.02 8.20 -4.25
C PRO A 56 34.45 6.89 -3.61
N ASN A 57 35.43 6.21 -4.21
CA ASN A 57 36.02 4.96 -3.70
C ASN A 57 35.08 3.74 -3.65
N GLU A 58 33.89 3.81 -4.25
CA GLU A 58 32.99 2.66 -4.40
C GLU A 58 32.82 2.31 -5.89
N PRO A 59 32.95 1.03 -6.29
CA PRO A 59 32.84 0.65 -7.69
C PRO A 59 31.37 0.59 -8.15
N GLY A 60 31.16 0.98 -9.41
CA GLY A 60 29.90 0.81 -10.13
C GLY A 60 28.89 1.94 -9.97
N GLN A 61 27.79 1.85 -10.73
CA GLN A 61 26.67 2.77 -10.62
C GLN A 61 25.81 2.42 -9.40
N GLN A 62 25.32 3.45 -8.73
CA GLN A 62 24.52 3.35 -7.51
C GLN A 62 23.21 4.10 -7.66
N TYR A 63 22.22 3.71 -6.88
CA TYR A 63 20.88 4.29 -6.82
C TYR A 63 20.69 5.00 -5.49
N PHE A 64 20.24 6.25 -5.52
CA PHE A 64 20.04 7.10 -4.35
C PHE A 64 18.59 7.58 -4.32
N LEU A 65 18.01 7.63 -3.12
CA LEU A 65 16.68 8.23 -2.94
C LEU A 65 16.74 9.74 -3.20
N THR A 66 15.85 10.22 -4.06
CA THR A 66 15.60 11.65 -4.25
C THR A 66 14.82 12.22 -3.05
N VAL A 67 14.50 13.52 -3.07
CA VAL A 67 13.56 14.11 -2.08
C VAL A 67 12.21 13.39 -2.16
N ARG A 68 11.63 13.32 -3.37
CA ARG A 68 10.37 12.61 -3.63
C ARG A 68 10.40 11.15 -3.18
N GLY A 69 11.52 10.47 -3.38
CA GLY A 69 11.68 9.09 -2.91
C GLY A 69 11.77 8.97 -1.39
N LYS A 70 12.37 9.94 -0.69
CA LYS A 70 12.37 9.97 0.78
C LYS A 70 10.98 10.21 1.36
N ASP A 71 10.18 11.04 0.70
CA ASP A 71 8.83 11.38 1.14
C ASP A 71 7.84 10.20 1.09
N LEU A 72 8.20 9.10 0.41
CA LEU A 72 7.42 7.84 0.41
C LEU A 72 7.69 6.95 1.64
N PHE A 73 8.64 7.32 2.51
CA PHE A 73 8.97 6.52 3.70
C PHE A 73 7.80 6.37 4.69
N PRO A 74 6.97 7.38 4.98
CA PRO A 74 5.78 7.22 5.83
C PRO A 74 4.78 6.19 5.29
N THR A 75 4.63 6.10 3.96
CA THR A 75 3.82 5.06 3.31
C THR A 75 4.35 3.67 3.60
N MET A 76 5.67 3.47 3.47
CA MET A 76 6.35 2.22 3.82
C MET A 76 6.08 1.82 5.27
N LEU A 77 6.25 2.77 6.21
CA LEU A 77 6.03 2.52 7.63
C LEU A 77 4.58 2.13 7.95
N SER A 78 3.60 2.84 7.37
CA SER A 78 2.17 2.58 7.61
C SER A 78 1.75 1.19 7.13
N LEU A 79 2.28 0.75 5.99
CA LEU A 79 2.03 -0.60 5.48
C LEU A 79 2.73 -1.68 6.32
N MET A 80 3.89 -1.38 6.90
CA MET A 80 4.59 -2.30 7.80
C MET A 80 3.77 -2.53 9.06
N GLU A 81 3.37 -1.43 9.73
CA GLU A 81 2.58 -1.45 10.96
C GLU A 81 1.28 -2.24 10.77
N PHE A 82 0.56 -1.99 9.68
CA PHE A 82 -0.68 -2.72 9.40
C PHE A 82 -0.45 -4.22 9.27
N GLY A 83 0.53 -4.62 8.44
CA GLY A 83 0.81 -6.03 8.23
C GLY A 83 1.38 -6.73 9.47
N ASP A 84 2.12 -6.01 10.32
CA ASP A 84 2.63 -6.53 11.58
C ASP A 84 1.49 -6.78 12.56
N LYS A 85 0.53 -5.86 12.64
CA LYS A 85 -0.63 -5.97 13.53
C LYS A 85 -1.60 -7.08 13.12
N TRP A 86 -1.93 -7.17 11.83
CA TRP A 86 -3.05 -8.00 11.38
C TRP A 86 -2.65 -9.25 10.59
N LEU A 87 -1.45 -9.26 9.97
CA LEU A 87 -1.07 -10.27 8.98
C LEU A 87 0.19 -11.06 9.37
N ALA A 88 0.78 -10.80 10.54
CA ALA A 88 2.00 -11.47 11.00
C ALA A 88 1.77 -12.95 11.38
N GLY A 89 0.54 -13.34 11.73
CA GLY A 89 0.23 -14.67 12.25
C GLY A 89 0.82 -14.86 13.66
N PRO A 90 1.13 -16.11 14.09
CA PRO A 90 1.72 -16.37 15.42
C PRO A 90 3.21 -15.98 15.52
N ASN A 91 3.83 -15.56 14.42
CA ASN A 91 5.25 -15.23 14.37
C ASN A 91 5.46 -13.74 14.69
N GLU A 92 6.59 -13.42 15.31
CA GLU A 92 7.00 -12.03 15.52
C GLU A 92 7.16 -11.27 14.19
N PRO A 93 6.99 -9.93 14.18
CA PRO A 93 7.24 -9.09 13.02
C PRO A 93 8.60 -9.41 12.36
N PRO A 94 8.65 -9.67 11.04
CA PRO A 94 9.87 -10.09 10.37
C PRO A 94 10.93 -8.98 10.27
N LEU A 95 10.57 -7.74 10.62
CA LEU A 95 11.44 -6.58 10.63
C LEU A 95 11.02 -5.61 11.74
N GLN A 96 11.89 -5.36 12.70
CA GLN A 96 11.72 -4.33 13.72
C GLN A 96 12.59 -3.12 13.40
N LEU A 97 12.02 -1.92 13.52
CA LEU A 97 12.77 -0.68 13.38
C LEU A 97 13.25 -0.24 14.74
N ILE A 98 14.54 0.08 14.86
CA ILE A 98 15.14 0.57 16.10
C ILE A 98 15.48 2.05 15.93
N HIS A 99 15.03 2.88 16.88
CA HIS A 99 15.41 4.29 16.89
C HIS A 99 16.91 4.40 17.18
N LYS A 100 17.68 4.98 16.28
CA LYS A 100 19.15 5.06 16.47
C LYS A 100 19.56 5.89 17.69
N SER A 101 18.77 6.88 18.10
CA SER A 101 19.13 7.77 19.21
C SER A 101 18.73 7.24 20.58
N CYS A 102 17.64 6.46 20.70
CA CYS A 102 17.20 5.91 21.99
C CYS A 102 17.23 4.38 22.10
N GLY A 103 17.45 3.64 21.01
CA GLY A 103 17.51 2.18 21.01
C GLY A 103 16.15 1.47 21.14
N CYS A 104 15.05 2.21 21.30
CA CYS A 104 13.71 1.62 21.42
C CYS A 104 13.18 1.10 20.08
N ASN A 105 12.28 0.13 20.15
CA ASN A 105 11.48 -0.32 19.01
C ASN A 105 10.57 0.81 18.52
N CYS A 106 10.82 1.30 17.32
CA CYS A 106 9.99 2.27 16.61
C CYS A 106 8.80 1.60 15.96
N HIS A 107 7.63 2.16 16.20
CA HIS A 107 6.40 1.91 15.45
C HIS A 107 5.84 3.27 15.03
N PRO A 108 5.34 3.40 13.80
CA PRO A 108 4.75 4.65 13.34
C PRO A 108 3.46 4.94 14.12
N ILE A 109 3.21 6.23 14.38
CA ILE A 109 1.96 6.71 14.97
C ILE A 109 1.46 7.83 14.06
N THR A 110 0.19 7.78 13.67
CA THR A 110 -0.47 8.84 12.91
C THR A 110 -1.02 9.88 13.90
N VAL A 111 -0.57 11.12 13.77
CA VAL A 111 -0.98 12.25 14.63
C VAL A 111 -1.42 13.44 13.79
N CYS A 112 -2.25 14.30 14.36
CA CYS A 112 -2.61 15.57 13.76
C CYS A 112 -1.39 16.49 13.66
N GLY A 113 -1.15 17.12 12.51
CA GLY A 113 0.02 18.00 12.32
C GLY A 113 -0.01 19.28 13.16
N GLU A 114 -1.19 19.69 13.64
CA GLU A 114 -1.39 20.93 14.41
C GLU A 114 -1.35 20.70 15.92
N CYS A 115 -2.14 19.74 16.43
CA CYS A 115 -2.22 19.46 17.87
C CYS A 115 -1.35 18.28 18.34
N LEU A 116 -0.78 17.52 17.42
CA LEU A 116 0.05 16.32 17.68
C LEU A 116 -0.65 15.18 18.41
N GLU A 117 -1.98 15.25 18.58
CA GLU A 117 -2.76 14.16 19.13
C GLU A 117 -2.97 13.03 18.10
N PRO A 118 -2.91 11.75 18.53
CA PRO A 118 -3.27 10.62 17.70
C PRO A 118 -4.73 10.70 17.23
N PHE A 119 -5.00 10.19 16.02
CA PHE A 119 -6.37 10.08 15.53
C PHE A 119 -6.57 8.81 14.70
N THR A 120 -7.83 8.40 14.57
CA THR A 120 -8.28 7.28 13.75
C THR A 120 -9.18 7.75 12.61
N ALA A 121 -9.51 6.83 11.68
CA ALA A 121 -10.45 7.09 10.59
C ALA A 121 -11.81 7.66 11.03
N ARG A 122 -12.22 7.39 12.27
CA ARG A 122 -13.51 7.83 12.83
C ARG A 122 -13.47 9.24 13.40
N GLU A 123 -12.28 9.78 13.64
CA GLU A 123 -12.05 11.06 14.30
C GLU A 123 -11.68 12.18 13.31
N VAL A 124 -11.70 11.85 12.01
CA VAL A 124 -11.49 12.80 10.91
C VAL A 124 -12.71 12.83 9.99
N ALA A 125 -13.02 14.01 9.46
CA ALA A 125 -14.10 14.21 8.51
C ALA A 125 -13.53 14.74 7.18
N PRO A 126 -13.78 14.07 6.05
CA PRO A 126 -13.32 14.57 4.76
C PRO A 126 -14.01 15.89 4.44
N ARG A 127 -13.26 16.83 3.86
CA ARG A 127 -13.77 18.06 3.25
C ARG A 127 -13.11 18.23 1.90
N ASP A 128 -13.91 18.55 0.89
CA ASP A 128 -13.41 18.82 -0.45
C ASP A 128 -12.52 20.06 -0.44
N GLY A 129 -11.29 19.92 -0.95
CA GLY A 129 -10.39 21.04 -1.19
C GLY A 129 -10.71 21.75 -2.52
N PRO A 130 -10.06 22.89 -2.79
CA PRO A 130 -10.27 23.68 -4.02
C PRO A 130 -10.06 22.92 -5.34
N GLY A 131 -9.39 21.76 -5.32
CA GLY A 131 -9.12 20.91 -6.49
C GLY A 131 -9.90 19.59 -6.52
N ALA A 132 -10.91 19.39 -5.68
CA ALA A 132 -11.59 18.10 -5.52
C ALA A 132 -12.40 17.62 -6.74
N GLY A 133 -12.57 18.47 -7.78
CA GLY A 133 -13.40 18.27 -8.97
C GLY A 133 -13.74 16.80 -9.27
N TYR A 134 -15.03 16.45 -9.16
CA TYR A 134 -15.50 15.09 -9.39
C TYR A 134 -15.58 14.81 -10.90
N ALA A 135 -14.65 14.02 -11.42
CA ALA A 135 -14.74 13.45 -12.76
C ALA A 135 -14.97 11.93 -12.63
N PRO A 136 -15.97 11.36 -13.33
CA PRO A 136 -16.14 9.91 -13.39
C PRO A 136 -14.84 9.24 -13.82
N ILE A 137 -14.49 8.12 -13.19
CA ILE A 137 -13.28 7.37 -13.55
C ILE A 137 -13.48 6.80 -14.96
N GLU A 138 -12.84 7.42 -15.96
CA GLU A 138 -12.86 6.88 -17.33
C GLU A 138 -12.21 5.49 -17.35
N ASN A 139 -12.88 4.55 -18.00
CA ASN A 139 -12.42 3.17 -18.19
C ASN A 139 -11.18 3.14 -19.10
N ARG A 140 -10.01 3.39 -18.52
CA ARG A 140 -8.73 3.21 -19.21
C ARG A 140 -8.34 1.73 -19.18
N PRO A 141 -7.99 1.10 -20.31
CA PRO A 141 -7.59 -0.30 -20.32
C PRO A 141 -6.35 -0.50 -19.43
N THR A 142 -6.54 -1.21 -18.32
CA THR A 142 -5.48 -1.50 -17.36
C THR A 142 -4.50 -2.53 -17.93
N SER A 143 -3.21 -2.26 -17.77
CA SER A 143 -2.14 -3.26 -17.93
C SER A 143 -2.44 -4.48 -17.08
N ARG A 144 -2.59 -5.65 -17.72
CA ARG A 144 -2.76 -6.95 -17.06
C ARG A 144 -1.46 -7.35 -16.35
N ARG A 145 -1.20 -6.83 -15.15
CA ARG A 145 -0.30 -7.49 -14.20
C ARG A 145 -0.87 -7.37 -12.80
N SER A 146 -1.64 -8.37 -12.40
CA SER A 146 -1.77 -8.73 -10.99
C SER A 146 -0.35 -8.97 -10.47
N SER A 147 0.05 -8.30 -9.40
CA SER A 147 1.09 -8.82 -8.52
C SER A 147 0.62 -10.21 -8.10
N ASP A 148 1.36 -11.26 -8.48
CA ASP A 148 1.10 -12.61 -7.99
C ASP A 148 1.40 -12.61 -6.48
N PRO A 149 0.40 -12.85 -5.61
CA PRO A 149 0.59 -12.85 -4.16
C PRO A 149 1.63 -13.89 -3.71
N THR A 150 1.84 -14.96 -4.48
CA THR A 150 2.78 -16.04 -4.11
C THR A 150 4.24 -15.67 -4.36
N LEU A 151 4.54 -14.64 -5.16
CA LEU A 151 5.90 -14.12 -5.29
C LEU A 151 6.42 -13.52 -3.98
N LEU A 152 5.50 -13.08 -3.10
CA LEU A 152 5.79 -12.41 -1.85
C LEU A 152 6.22 -13.35 -0.73
N GLU A 153 5.79 -14.60 -0.79
CA GLU A 153 6.13 -15.61 0.22
C GLU A 153 7.51 -16.23 -0.05
N ARG A 154 7.99 -16.16 -1.31
CA ARG A 154 9.26 -16.77 -1.74
C ARG A 154 10.50 -15.92 -1.42
N VAL A 155 10.33 -14.65 -1.09
CA VAL A 155 11.41 -13.70 -0.78
C VAL A 155 11.10 -13.06 0.57
N ARG A 156 11.84 -13.44 1.61
CA ARG A 156 11.73 -12.99 3.01
C ARG A 156 10.34 -12.43 3.40
N PRO A 157 9.50 -13.18 4.14
CA PRO A 157 8.16 -12.73 4.49
C PRO A 157 8.22 -11.32 5.08
N CYS A 158 7.46 -10.38 4.52
CA CYS A 158 7.39 -9.02 5.05
C CYS A 158 5.94 -8.56 5.14
N SER A 159 5.64 -7.82 6.19
CA SER A 159 4.29 -7.40 6.53
C SER A 159 3.66 -6.48 5.50
N VAL A 160 4.47 -5.69 4.80
CA VAL A 160 3.98 -4.84 3.72
C VAL A 160 3.53 -5.66 2.52
N ALA A 161 4.29 -6.68 2.14
CA ALA A 161 3.92 -7.54 1.03
C ALA A 161 2.51 -8.10 1.21
N ARG A 162 2.21 -8.59 2.42
CA ARG A 162 0.87 -9.08 2.77
C ARG A 162 -0.18 -7.98 2.66
N THR A 163 0.12 -6.77 3.13
CA THR A 163 -0.78 -5.61 3.03
C THR A 163 -1.06 -5.21 1.58
N LEU A 164 -0.02 -5.19 0.72
CA LEU A 164 -0.16 -4.93 -0.72
C LEU A 164 -0.96 -6.03 -1.44
N GLY A 165 -0.99 -7.26 -0.92
CA GLY A 165 -1.89 -8.31 -1.43
C GLY A 165 -3.37 -7.96 -1.26
N ILE A 166 -3.70 -7.08 -0.30
CA ILE A 166 -5.08 -6.65 -0.01
C ILE A 166 -5.43 -5.37 -0.79
N ILE A 167 -4.55 -4.35 -0.76
CA ILE A 167 -4.87 -3.02 -1.31
C ILE A 167 -4.12 -2.67 -2.60
N GLY A 168 -3.25 -3.55 -3.08
CA GLY A 168 -2.32 -3.28 -4.18
C GLY A 168 -2.96 -3.25 -5.57
N ASP A 169 -4.21 -3.69 -5.71
CA ASP A 169 -4.95 -3.54 -6.96
C ASP A 169 -5.88 -2.30 -6.94
N ARG A 170 -5.95 -1.65 -8.10
CA ARG A 170 -6.68 -0.39 -8.30
C ARG A 170 -8.13 -0.45 -7.81
N TRP A 171 -8.83 -1.56 -8.07
CA TRP A 171 -10.24 -1.65 -7.72
C TRP A 171 -10.44 -1.83 -6.23
N SER A 172 -9.64 -2.66 -5.56
CA SER A 172 -9.68 -2.75 -4.10
C SER A 172 -9.42 -1.39 -3.45
N PHE A 173 -8.42 -0.63 -3.91
CA PHE A 173 -8.16 0.72 -3.42
C PHE A 173 -9.38 1.64 -3.53
N LEU A 174 -10.02 1.67 -4.70
CA LEU A 174 -11.19 2.53 -4.96
C LEU A 174 -12.42 2.09 -4.15
N ILE A 175 -12.67 0.79 -4.03
CA ILE A 175 -13.78 0.26 -3.21
C ILE A 175 -13.61 0.66 -1.75
N LEU A 176 -12.39 0.53 -1.21
CA LEU A 176 -12.10 0.93 0.16
C LEU A 176 -12.34 2.43 0.36
N ARG A 177 -11.88 3.27 -0.59
CA ARG A 177 -12.12 4.72 -0.58
C ARG A 177 -13.62 5.07 -0.53
N GLU A 178 -14.45 4.46 -1.37
CA GLU A 178 -15.91 4.67 -1.33
C GLU A 178 -16.52 4.22 0.00
N GLY A 179 -16.01 3.11 0.55
CA GLY A 179 -16.39 2.62 1.88
C GLY A 179 -16.19 3.68 2.98
N TRP A 180 -15.05 4.38 2.99
CA TRP A 180 -14.78 5.45 3.96
C TRP A 180 -15.61 6.70 3.72
N ASN A 181 -16.02 6.94 2.47
CA ASN A 181 -17.00 7.98 2.13
C ASN A 181 -18.44 7.60 2.54
N GLY A 182 -18.65 6.43 3.13
CA GLY A 182 -19.93 5.98 3.67
C GLY A 182 -20.76 5.13 2.70
N VAL A 183 -20.27 4.87 1.49
CA VAL A 183 -20.92 4.01 0.51
C VAL A 183 -20.78 2.56 0.94
N ARG A 184 -21.90 1.86 1.17
CA ARG A 184 -21.89 0.49 1.71
C ARG A 184 -22.66 -0.52 0.86
N ARG A 185 -23.39 -0.05 -0.14
CA ARG A 185 -24.28 -0.88 -0.96
C ARG A 185 -23.62 -1.21 -2.30
N PHE A 186 -23.85 -2.43 -2.77
CA PHE A 186 -23.25 -2.93 -4.00
C PHE A 186 -23.57 -2.04 -5.21
N GLU A 187 -24.84 -1.72 -5.43
CA GLU A 187 -25.26 -0.92 -6.59
C GLU A 187 -24.69 0.50 -6.55
N GLU A 188 -24.66 1.12 -5.38
CA GLU A 188 -24.10 2.46 -5.20
C GLU A 188 -22.59 2.48 -5.47
N MET A 189 -21.84 1.48 -4.98
CA MET A 189 -20.42 1.32 -5.32
C MET A 189 -20.21 1.11 -6.82
N ARG A 190 -21.08 0.30 -7.46
CA ARG A 190 -21.01 0.01 -8.90
C ARG A 190 -21.20 1.28 -9.72
N GLU A 191 -22.20 2.06 -9.37
CA GLU A 191 -22.56 3.32 -10.04
C GLU A 191 -21.47 4.39 -9.84
N ASN A 192 -21.03 4.62 -8.60
CA ASN A 192 -20.00 5.62 -8.30
C ASN A 192 -18.67 5.32 -8.99
N LEU A 193 -18.27 4.05 -9.02
CA LEU A 193 -16.97 3.63 -9.55
C LEU A 193 -16.97 3.32 -11.04
N GLY A 194 -18.14 3.15 -11.68
CA GLY A 194 -18.24 2.70 -13.07
C GLY A 194 -17.64 1.31 -13.32
N ILE A 195 -17.55 0.48 -12.27
CA ILE A 195 -16.92 -0.84 -12.28
C ILE A 195 -17.88 -1.92 -12.79
N ALA A 196 -17.37 -2.88 -13.56
CA ALA A 196 -18.18 -4.01 -14.02
C ALA A 196 -18.60 -4.92 -12.85
N THR A 197 -19.85 -5.40 -12.88
CA THR A 197 -20.48 -6.20 -11.80
C THR A 197 -19.65 -7.42 -11.40
N ASN A 198 -19.10 -8.16 -12.36
CA ASN A 198 -18.28 -9.33 -12.10
C ASN A 198 -16.97 -8.99 -11.39
N ILE A 199 -16.35 -7.85 -11.73
CA ILE A 199 -15.11 -7.38 -11.09
C ILE A 199 -15.42 -6.91 -9.66
N LEU A 200 -16.48 -6.12 -9.47
CA LEU A 200 -16.88 -5.67 -8.14
C LEU A 200 -17.21 -6.84 -7.21
N SER A 201 -17.95 -7.83 -7.71
CA SER A 201 -18.27 -9.04 -6.95
C SER A 201 -17.03 -9.83 -6.54
N ASP A 202 -16.09 -10.08 -7.45
CA ASP A 202 -14.83 -10.75 -7.13
C ASP A 202 -14.00 -9.97 -6.09
N ARG A 203 -13.91 -8.64 -6.24
CA ARG A 203 -13.14 -7.81 -5.29
C ARG A 203 -13.77 -7.73 -3.91
N LEU A 204 -15.08 -7.52 -3.82
CA LEU A 204 -15.78 -7.54 -2.54
C LEU A 204 -15.68 -8.91 -1.87
N ALA A 205 -15.76 -10.01 -2.64
CA ALA A 205 -15.57 -11.35 -2.11
C ALA A 205 -14.16 -11.53 -1.50
N ARG A 206 -13.11 -11.05 -2.19
CA ARG A 206 -11.74 -11.08 -1.65
C ARG A 206 -11.57 -10.23 -0.41
N LEU A 207 -12.13 -9.02 -0.38
CA LEU A 207 -12.06 -8.13 0.78
C LEU A 207 -12.86 -8.67 1.97
N VAL A 208 -13.95 -9.41 1.73
CA VAL A 208 -14.68 -10.12 2.78
C VAL A 208 -13.89 -11.33 3.27
N GLN A 209 -13.32 -12.12 2.35
CA GLN A 209 -12.49 -13.28 2.70
C GLN A 209 -11.24 -12.87 3.49
N ALA A 210 -10.65 -11.72 3.15
CA ALA A 210 -9.54 -11.14 3.87
C ALA A 210 -9.95 -10.48 5.19
N GLU A 211 -11.24 -10.52 5.59
CA GLU A 211 -11.79 -9.89 6.79
C GLU A 211 -11.68 -8.36 6.84
N VAL A 212 -11.52 -7.69 5.70
CA VAL A 212 -11.53 -6.22 5.60
C VAL A 212 -12.96 -5.68 5.70
N PHE A 213 -13.87 -6.34 4.99
CA PHE A 213 -15.31 -6.08 5.09
C PHE A 213 -16.02 -7.27 5.73
N ARG A 214 -17.13 -7.00 6.39
CA ARG A 214 -18.15 -8.00 6.71
C ARG A 214 -19.43 -7.70 5.93
N LYS A 215 -20.09 -8.75 5.48
CA LYS A 215 -21.36 -8.68 4.76
C LYS A 215 -22.50 -8.71 5.77
N VAL A 216 -23.31 -7.66 5.81
CA VAL A 216 -24.41 -7.50 6.79
C VAL A 216 -25.75 -7.46 6.05
N PRO A 217 -26.72 -8.32 6.39
CA PRO A 217 -28.03 -8.27 5.79
C PRO A 217 -28.75 -6.97 6.16
N TYR A 218 -29.46 -6.38 5.20
CA TYR A 218 -30.35 -5.26 5.42
C TYR A 218 -31.62 -5.46 4.58
N ASN A 219 -32.73 -4.86 5.02
CA ASN A 219 -34.03 -4.93 4.35
C ASN A 219 -34.50 -6.39 4.08
N SER A 220 -35.22 -6.96 5.04
CA SER A 220 -35.77 -8.34 5.03
C SER A 220 -34.78 -9.50 4.83
N GLY A 221 -33.47 -9.24 4.71
CA GLY A 221 -32.41 -10.26 4.72
C GLY A 221 -31.92 -10.72 3.34
N GLU A 222 -32.59 -10.31 2.27
CA GLU A 222 -32.22 -10.68 0.89
C GLU A 222 -31.10 -9.79 0.32
N ARG A 223 -30.92 -8.58 0.89
CA ARG A 223 -29.91 -7.63 0.45
C ARG A 223 -28.83 -7.48 1.51
N PHE A 224 -27.63 -7.15 1.05
CA PHE A 224 -26.47 -7.02 1.93
C PHE A 224 -25.73 -5.71 1.69
N GLU A 225 -25.20 -5.17 2.77
CA GLU A 225 -24.26 -4.06 2.75
C GLU A 225 -22.90 -4.51 3.32
N TYR A 226 -21.85 -3.82 2.88
CA TYR A 226 -20.48 -4.11 3.25
C TYR A 226 -20.05 -3.09 4.30
N ARG A 227 -19.74 -3.58 5.50
CA ARG A 227 -19.27 -2.75 6.62
C ARG A 227 -17.82 -3.09 6.94
N PHE A 228 -16.99 -2.09 7.21
CA PHE A 228 -15.63 -2.35 7.66
C PHE A 228 -15.62 -3.15 8.97
N THR A 229 -14.64 -4.05 9.07
CA THR A 229 -14.22 -4.64 10.34
C THR A 229 -13.24 -3.68 11.05
N GLU A 230 -12.73 -4.07 12.22
CA GLU A 230 -11.64 -3.31 12.87
C GLU A 230 -10.39 -3.28 12.00
N MET A 231 -9.99 -4.44 11.45
CA MET A 231 -8.89 -4.52 10.50
C MET A 231 -9.14 -3.63 9.27
N GLY A 232 -10.35 -3.66 8.72
CA GLY A 232 -10.67 -2.83 7.57
C GLY A 232 -10.59 -1.33 7.86
N LEU A 233 -10.92 -0.89 9.07
CA LEU A 233 -10.74 0.51 9.48
C LEU A 233 -9.28 0.88 9.67
N ASP A 234 -8.45 -0.05 10.17
CA ASP A 234 -7.00 0.18 10.32
C ASP A 234 -6.26 0.34 8.99
N LEU A 235 -6.81 -0.19 7.87
CA LEU A 235 -6.30 0.09 6.52
C LEU A 235 -6.40 1.57 6.13
N TYR A 236 -7.15 2.38 6.88
CA TYR A 236 -7.25 3.81 6.59
C TYR A 236 -5.89 4.51 6.72
N LYS A 237 -5.05 4.10 7.68
CA LYS A 237 -3.71 4.67 7.87
C LYS A 237 -2.84 4.56 6.60
N PRO A 238 -2.58 3.35 6.06
CA PRO A 238 -1.82 3.22 4.82
C PRO A 238 -2.52 3.85 3.62
N MET A 239 -3.86 3.91 3.59
CA MET A 239 -4.60 4.57 2.51
C MET A 239 -4.43 6.09 2.52
N LEU A 240 -4.50 6.74 3.68
CA LEU A 240 -4.39 8.19 3.83
C LEU A 240 -3.05 8.71 3.32
N VAL A 241 -1.95 8.02 3.64
CA VAL A 241 -0.59 8.37 3.18
C VAL A 241 -0.34 8.06 1.70
N MET A 242 -1.30 7.45 1.00
CA MET A 242 -1.21 7.13 -0.43
C MET A 242 -2.13 7.98 -1.32
N MET A 243 -3.09 8.69 -0.75
CA MET A 243 -4.02 9.59 -1.46
C MET A 243 -3.32 10.93 -1.79
#